data_AF-A0AAJ0SBH8-F1
#
_entry.id   AF-A0AAJ0SBH8-F1
#
_cell.length_a   1.000
_cell.length_b   1.000
_cell.length_c   1.000
_cell.angle_alpha   90.00
_cell.angle_beta   90.00
_cell.angle_gamma   90.00
#
_symmetry.space_group_name_H-M   'P 1'
#
loop_
_entity.id
_entity.type
_entity.pdbx_description
1 polymer ?
#
loop_
_entity_poly.entity_id
_entity_poly.type
_entity_poly.pdbx_seq_one_letter_code
_entity_poly.pdbx_strand_id
1 'polypeptide(L)'
;MTNQLEENELRIYIEKIERENKLMRKFTSVKGFYDEYYTEVSKVSSNKEAFDNVNELYHSLYGKYRYSDYNSFKRISNYYNNKSK
;
A
#
# COMPACT_ATOMS: atom_id res chain seq x y z
N MET A 1 21.26 -31.36 10.79
CA MET A 1 21.32 -29.89 10.96
C MET A 1 20.68 -29.11 9.81
N THR A 2 20.28 -29.75 8.71
CA THR A 2 19.58 -29.11 7.57
C THR A 2 18.14 -28.70 7.87
N ASN A 3 17.43 -29.44 8.73
CA ASN A 3 16.00 -29.23 8.99
C ASN A 3 15.68 -27.89 9.71
N GLN A 4 16.53 -27.45 10.64
CA GLN A 4 16.30 -26.20 11.39
C GLN A 4 16.51 -24.92 10.57
N LEU A 5 17.43 -24.95 9.60
CA LEU A 5 17.64 -23.82 8.69
C LEU A 5 16.48 -23.68 7.73
N GLU A 6 16.01 -24.80 7.15
CA GLU A 6 14.86 -24.85 6.26
C GLU A 6 13.57 -24.41 6.97
N GLU A 7 13.32 -24.88 8.20
CA GLU A 7 12.19 -24.42 9.03
C GLU A 7 12.22 -22.91 9.29
N ASN A 8 13.40 -22.34 9.51
CA ASN A 8 13.56 -20.91 9.76
C ASN A 8 13.31 -20.06 8.49
N GLU A 9 13.82 -20.50 7.35
CA GLU A 9 13.56 -19.85 6.05
C GLU A 9 12.08 -19.89 5.67
N LEU A 10 11.43 -21.03 5.89
CA LEU A 10 9.99 -21.19 5.67
C LEU A 10 9.18 -20.27 6.58
N ARG A 11 9.57 -20.12 7.86
CA ARG A 11 8.90 -19.18 8.78
C ARG A 11 8.99 -17.74 8.29
N ILE A 12 10.18 -17.29 7.88
CA ILE A 12 10.39 -15.94 7.32
C ILE A 12 9.55 -15.72 6.06
N TYR A 13 9.47 -16.75 5.20
CA TYR A 13 8.64 -16.69 4.00
C TYR A 13 7.15 -16.59 4.33
N ILE A 14 6.64 -17.40 5.26
CA ILE A 14 5.25 -17.34 5.73
C ILE A 14 4.93 -15.96 6.30
N GLU A 15 5.77 -15.43 7.18
CA GLU A 15 5.60 -14.09 7.75
C GLU A 15 5.57 -12.99 6.68
N LYS A 16 6.39 -13.14 5.63
CA LYS A 16 6.36 -12.24 4.47
C LYS A 16 5.02 -12.32 3.74
N ILE A 17 4.56 -13.52 3.41
CA ILE A 17 3.30 -13.74 2.68
C ILE A 17 2.09 -13.27 3.50
N GLU A 18 2.07 -13.49 4.82
CA GLU A 18 1.01 -13.01 5.69
C GLU A 18 0.94 -11.48 5.72
N ARG A 19 2.10 -10.81 5.78
CA ARG A 19 2.18 -9.35 5.73
C ARG A 19 1.68 -8.79 4.40
N GLU A 20 2.12 -9.38 3.28
CA GLU A 20 1.68 -9.01 1.95
C GLU A 20 0.17 -9.22 1.79
N ASN A 21 -0.37 -10.36 2.22
CA ASN A 21 -1.81 -10.62 2.22
C ASN A 21 -2.62 -9.61 3.03
N LYS A 22 -2.12 -9.21 4.20
CA LYS A 22 -2.77 -8.18 5.04
C LYS A 22 -2.79 -6.82 4.32
N LEU A 23 -1.68 -6.43 3.69
CA LEU A 23 -1.58 -5.20 2.91
C LEU A 23 -2.49 -5.23 1.68
N MET A 24 -2.50 -6.33 0.93
CA MET A 24 -3.41 -6.53 -0.20
C MET A 24 -4.87 -6.36 0.26
N ARG A 25 -5.29 -7.05 1.33
CA ARG A 25 -6.66 -6.90 1.87
C ARG A 25 -6.99 -5.44 2.20
N LYS A 26 -6.07 -4.69 2.82
CA LYS A 26 -6.25 -3.25 3.08
C LYS A 26 -6.45 -2.47 1.78
N PHE A 27 -5.62 -2.71 0.78
CA PHE A 27 -5.63 -2.01 -0.51
C PHE A 27 -6.77 -2.38 -1.46
N THR A 28 -7.57 -3.41 -1.17
CA THR A 28 -8.78 -3.69 -1.96
C THR A 28 -9.72 -2.49 -2.00
N SER A 29 -9.80 -1.72 -0.91
CA SER A 29 -10.68 -0.57 -0.79
C SER A 29 -9.96 0.75 -1.12
N VAL A 30 -10.73 1.74 -1.57
CA VAL A 30 -10.23 3.12 -1.73
C VAL A 30 -9.76 3.65 -0.37
N LYS A 31 -10.58 3.48 0.68
CA LYS A 31 -10.26 3.90 2.05
C LYS A 31 -8.90 3.35 2.51
N GLY A 32 -8.63 2.06 2.32
CA GLY A 32 -7.37 1.46 2.78
C GLY A 32 -6.14 2.01 2.07
N PHE A 33 -6.26 2.41 0.79
CA PHE A 33 -5.20 3.15 0.10
C PHE A 33 -4.97 4.52 0.76
N TYR A 34 -6.04 5.28 1.05
CA TYR A 34 -5.93 6.57 1.73
C TYR A 34 -5.34 6.43 3.14
N ASP A 35 -5.75 5.43 3.92
CA ASP A 35 -5.22 5.18 5.26
C ASP A 35 -3.70 4.93 5.23
N GLU A 36 -3.21 4.16 4.26
CA GLU A 36 -1.76 3.96 4.08
C GLU A 36 -1.07 5.25 3.61
N TYR A 37 -1.67 5.96 2.66
CA TYR A 37 -1.18 7.26 2.21
C TYR A 37 -1.00 8.25 3.37
N TYR A 38 -1.98 8.40 4.26
CA TYR A 38 -1.86 9.29 5.41
C TYR A 38 -0.86 8.78 6.46
N THR A 39 -0.66 7.46 6.55
CA THR A 39 0.41 6.87 7.37
C THR A 39 1.79 7.19 6.79
N GLU A 40 1.90 7.27 5.46
CA GLU A 40 3.16 7.59 4.80
C GLU A 40 3.46 9.10 4.80
N VAL A 41 2.43 9.94 4.69
CA VAL A 41 2.54 11.41 4.81
C VAL A 41 3.22 11.84 6.11
N SER A 42 3.06 11.09 7.21
CA SER A 42 3.73 11.40 8.48
C SER A 42 5.22 11.03 8.52
N LYS A 43 5.73 10.31 7.52
CA LYS A 43 7.12 9.82 7.46
C LYS A 43 7.98 10.59 6.46
N VAL A 44 7.36 11.18 5.44
CA VAL A 44 8.07 11.81 4.31
C VAL A 44 7.77 13.30 4.20
N SER A 45 8.57 14.01 3.42
CA SER A 45 8.53 15.47 3.37
C SER A 45 7.49 16.04 2.40
N SER A 46 6.94 15.22 1.51
CA SER A 46 5.94 15.67 0.56
C SER A 46 4.79 14.69 0.34
N ASN A 47 3.60 15.24 0.14
CA ASN A 47 2.41 14.45 -0.19
C ASN A 47 2.59 13.66 -1.50
N LYS A 48 3.34 14.19 -2.47
CA LYS A 48 3.60 13.48 -3.73
C LYS A 48 4.45 12.24 -3.46
N GLU A 49 5.51 12.37 -2.67
CA GLU A 49 6.38 11.26 -2.28
C GLU A 49 5.60 10.18 -1.50
N ALA A 50 4.74 10.59 -0.56
CA ALA A 50 3.87 9.65 0.15
C ALA A 50 2.94 8.90 -0.80
N PHE A 51 2.37 9.60 -1.78
CA PHE A 51 1.56 8.98 -2.82
C PHE A 51 2.38 8.01 -3.68
N ASP A 52 3.55 8.41 -4.16
CA ASP A 52 4.41 7.59 -5.02
C ASP A 52 4.79 6.30 -4.28
N ASN A 53 5.22 6.39 -3.02
CA ASN A 53 5.56 5.23 -2.18
C ASN A 53 4.39 4.23 -2.06
N VAL A 54 3.18 4.73 -1.80
CA VAL A 54 2.00 3.88 -1.64
C VAL A 54 1.51 3.32 -2.98
N ASN A 55 1.62 4.07 -4.07
CA ASN A 55 1.24 3.61 -5.41
C ASN A 55 2.24 2.58 -5.96
N GLU A 56 3.53 2.72 -5.65
CA GLU A 56 4.57 1.71 -5.91
C GLU A 56 4.35 0.45 -5.07
N LEU A 57 4.01 0.59 -3.78
CA LEU A 57 3.65 -0.55 -2.94
C LEU A 57 2.39 -1.27 -3.46
N TYR A 58 1.41 -0.53 -3.98
CA TYR A 58 0.26 -1.13 -4.64
C TYR A 58 0.68 -1.87 -5.92
N HIS A 59 1.56 -1.28 -6.73
CA HIS A 59 2.08 -1.91 -7.94
C HIS A 59 2.85 -3.19 -7.64
N SER A 60 3.70 -3.21 -6.60
CA SER A 60 4.46 -4.42 -6.23
C SER A 60 3.55 -5.58 -5.80
N LEU A 61 2.39 -5.29 -5.20
CA LEU A 61 1.42 -6.29 -4.76
C LEU A 61 0.47 -6.76 -5.88
N TYR A 62 0.13 -5.90 -6.84
CA TYR A 62 -0.92 -6.17 -7.83
C TYR A 62 -0.45 -6.19 -9.29
N GLY A 63 0.82 -5.86 -9.56
CA GLY A 63 1.38 -5.75 -10.91
C GLY A 63 0.81 -4.60 -11.74
N LYS A 64 0.12 -3.65 -11.11
CA LYS A 64 -0.45 -2.46 -11.78
C LYS A 64 -0.59 -1.31 -10.78
N TYR A 65 -0.45 -0.09 -11.26
CA TYR A 65 -0.71 1.09 -10.45
C TYR A 65 -2.20 1.28 -10.19
N ARG A 66 -2.54 1.78 -8.99
CA ARG A 66 -3.94 2.10 -8.67
C ARG A 66 -4.39 3.39 -9.34
N TYR A 67 -3.50 4.37 -9.35
CA TYR A 67 -3.71 5.68 -9.97
C TYR A 67 -2.60 5.94 -10.98
N SER A 68 -2.91 6.67 -12.04
CA SER A 68 -1.93 7.04 -13.06
C SER A 68 -0.84 7.97 -12.52
N ASP A 69 -1.21 8.87 -11.60
CA ASP A 69 -0.37 9.94 -11.09
C ASP A 69 -1.01 10.58 -9.85
N TYR A 70 -0.26 11.46 -9.19
CA TYR A 70 -0.72 12.16 -7.99
C TYR A 70 -1.92 13.09 -8.26
N ASN A 71 -2.05 13.65 -9.47
CA ASN A 71 -3.17 14.53 -9.81
C ASN A 71 -4.47 13.75 -10.04
N SER A 72 -4.43 12.54 -10.60
CA SER A 72 -5.60 11.65 -10.70
C SER A 72 -6.06 11.19 -9.32
N PHE A 73 -5.14 10.87 -8.41
CA PHE A 73 -5.45 10.60 -7.00
C PHE A 73 -6.16 11.78 -6.33
N LYS A 74 -5.60 13.00 -6.43
CA LYS A 74 -6.20 14.21 -5.82
C LYS A 74 -7.61 14.51 -6.33
N ARG A 75 -7.85 14.35 -7.64
CA ARG A 75 -9.16 14.60 -8.24
C ARG A 75 -10.24 13.71 -7.63
N ILE A 76 -9.91 12.44 -7.41
CA ILE A 76 -10.81 11.47 -6.78
C ILE A 76 -11.07 11.83 -5.32
N SER A 77 -10.03 12.21 -4.58
CA SER A 77 -10.17 12.67 -3.18
C SER A 77 -11.13 13.84 -3.06
N ASN A 78 -10.96 14.85 -3.92
CA ASN A 78 -11.81 16.04 -3.92
C ASN A 78 -13.26 15.74 -4.34
N TYR A 79 -13.46 14.82 -5.28
CA TYR A 79 -14.80 14.39 -5.69
C TYR A 79 -15.57 13.79 -4.51
N TYR A 80 -14.96 12.89 -3.74
CA TYR A 80 -15.60 12.29 -2.58
C TYR A 80 -15.84 13.29 -1.46
N ASN A 81 -14.91 14.21 -1.19
CA ASN A 81 -15.08 15.24 -0.17
C ASN A 81 -16.16 16.27 -0.51
N ASN A 82 -16.32 16.64 -1.78
CA ASN A 82 -17.32 17.63 -2.22
C ASN A 82 -18.74 17.03 -2.32
N LYS A 83 -18.88 15.72 -2.46
CA LYS A 83 -20.18 15.04 -2.55
C LYS A 83 -20.84 14.81 -1.18
N SER A 84 -20.07 14.97 -0.10
CA SER A 84 -20.55 14.89 1.29
C SER A 84 -20.89 16.26 1.90
N LYS A 85 -20.88 17.33 1.10
CA LYS A 85 -21.41 18.66 1.45
C LYS A 85 -22.71 18.88 0.71
#